data_AF-A0A3C1SF68-F1
#
_entry.id   AF-A0A3C1SF68-F1
#
_cell.length_a   1.000
_cell.length_b   1.000
_cell.length_c   1.000
_cell.angle_alpha   90.00
_cell.angle_beta   90.00
_cell.angle_gamma   90.00
#
_symmetry.space_group_name_H-M   'P 1'
#
loop_
_entity.id
_entity.type
_entity.pdbx_description
1 polymer ?
#
loop_
_entity_poly.entity_id
_entity_poly.type
_entity_poly.pdbx_seq_one_letter_code
_entity_poly.pdbx_strand_id
1 'polypeptide(L)'
;MTRKSKGFTLIETLVAMMILSISLVAILQLFSGGLRSARLSENYSRAVFHAREKMEELLVSQKMAPGELEGRFDDEFRWKAEIRHLDTIKDSNPSTDTFAIRVEIRWHEGEAQKRFDVSTIKIAQSAK
;
A
#
# COMPACT_ATOMS: atom_id res chain seq x y z
N MET A 1 -42.07 59.44 17.31
CA MET A 1 -41.37 58.13 17.26
C MET A 1 -40.34 58.14 16.14
N THR A 2 -39.08 58.46 16.44
CA THR A 2 -38.00 58.43 15.44
C THR A 2 -37.36 57.05 15.42
N ARG A 3 -37.62 56.31 14.35
CA ARG A 3 -37.06 54.98 14.13
C ARG A 3 -35.56 55.13 13.81
N LYS A 4 -34.67 54.71 14.72
CA LYS A 4 -33.24 54.62 14.42
C LYS A 4 -33.02 53.51 13.38
N SER A 5 -32.78 53.89 12.13
CA SER A 5 -32.28 52.97 11.11
C SER A 5 -30.87 52.51 11.53
N LYS A 6 -30.76 51.27 12.01
CA LYS A 6 -29.47 50.61 12.21
C LYS A 6 -28.92 50.29 10.83
N GLY A 7 -28.04 51.14 10.31
CA GLY A 7 -27.33 50.89 9.06
C GLY A 7 -26.48 49.63 9.17
N PHE A 8 -26.54 48.77 8.16
CA PHE A 8 -25.66 47.61 8.00
C PHE A 8 -24.21 48.11 7.98
N THR A 9 -23.33 47.54 8.79
CA THR A 9 -21.96 48.04 8.87
C THR A 9 -21.12 47.43 7.74
N LEU A 10 -20.30 48.23 7.07
CA LEU A 10 -19.38 47.73 6.03
C LEU A 10 -18.44 46.64 6.60
N ILE A 11 -18.09 46.79 7.88
CA ILE A 11 -17.26 45.83 8.60
C ILE A 11 -17.96 44.47 8.77
N GLU A 12 -19.28 44.42 8.91
CA GLU A 12 -20.04 43.17 9.02
C GLU A 12 -20.01 42.37 7.71
N THR A 13 -20.19 43.02 6.56
CA THR A 13 -20.02 42.35 5.25
C THR A 13 -18.59 41.87 5.03
N LEU A 14 -17.59 42.64 5.46
CA LEU A 14 -16.18 42.26 5.35
C LEU A 14 -15.87 41.04 6.23
N VAL A 15 -16.31 41.06 7.49
CA VAL A 15 -16.13 39.94 8.42
C VAL A 15 -16.83 38.69 7.91
N ALA A 16 -18.06 38.81 7.39
CA ALA A 16 -18.77 37.67 6.79
C ALA A 16 -18.01 37.08 5.59
N MET A 17 -17.48 37.92 4.71
CA MET A 17 -16.65 37.47 3.57
C MET A 17 -15.33 36.84 4.03
N MET A 18 -14.70 37.35 5.08
CA MET A 18 -13.48 36.76 5.66
C MET A 18 -13.75 35.37 6.23
N ILE A 19 -14.81 35.22 7.03
CA ILE A 19 -15.22 33.92 7.59
C ILE A 19 -15.51 32.93 6.45
N LEU A 20 -16.31 33.35 5.47
CA LEU A 20 -16.64 32.52 4.31
C LEU A 20 -15.39 32.05 3.57
N SER A 21 -14.43 32.96 3.34
CA SER A 21 -13.17 32.64 2.64
C SER A 21 -12.34 31.62 3.41
N ILE A 22 -12.19 31.79 4.72
CA ILE A 22 -11.45 30.85 5.58
C ILE A 22 -12.13 29.49 5.60
N SER A 23 -13.46 29.46 5.74
CA SER A 23 -14.24 28.21 5.71
C SER A 23 -14.08 27.48 4.38
N LEU A 24 -14.11 28.19 3.25
CA LEU A 24 -13.92 27.58 1.93
C LEU A 24 -12.54 26.94 1.78
N VAL A 25 -11.48 27.64 2.22
CA VAL A 25 -10.11 27.11 2.20
C VAL A 25 -10.00 25.85 3.08
N ALA A 26 -10.58 25.86 4.28
CA ALA A 26 -10.58 24.70 5.17
C ALA A 26 -11.29 23.49 4.54
N ILE A 27 -12.43 23.71 3.88
CA ILE A 27 -13.17 22.65 3.18
C ILE A 27 -12.32 22.05 2.06
N LEU A 28 -11.71 22.88 1.21
CA LEU A 28 -10.86 22.41 0.10
C LEU A 28 -9.65 21.61 0.60
N GLN A 29 -9.05 22.00 1.72
CA GLN A 29 -7.96 21.26 2.35
C GLN A 29 -8.41 19.88 2.84
N LEU A 30 -9.58 19.79 3.48
CA LEU A 30 -10.14 18.51 3.94
C LEU A 30 -10.44 17.57 2.76
N PHE A 31 -11.01 18.08 1.68
CA PHE A 31 -11.23 17.28 0.46
C PHE A 31 -9.93 16.77 -0.14
N SER A 32 -8.91 17.64 -0.22
CA SER A 32 -7.59 17.28 -0.75
C SER A 32 -6.91 16.20 0.10
N GLY A 33 -7.02 16.31 1.44
CA GLY A 33 -6.54 15.30 2.38
C GLY A 33 -7.29 13.97 2.24
N GLY A 34 -8.61 14.02 2.13
CA GLY A 34 -9.46 12.84 1.93
C GLY A 34 -9.12 12.08 0.64
N LEU A 35 -8.93 12.80 -0.48
CA LEU A 35 -8.56 12.18 -1.75
C LEU A 35 -7.17 11.53 -1.70
N ARG A 36 -6.20 12.16 -1.02
CA ARG A 36 -4.88 11.56 -0.81
C ARG A 36 -4.96 10.30 0.05
N SER A 37 -5.76 10.31 1.11
CA SER A 37 -6.00 9.13 1.95
C SER A 37 -6.65 7.98 1.16
N ALA A 38 -7.64 8.29 0.32
CA ALA A 38 -8.29 7.31 -0.54
C ALA A 38 -7.30 6.65 -1.52
N ARG A 39 -6.47 7.45 -2.21
CA ARG A 39 -5.42 6.93 -3.11
C ARG A 39 -4.41 6.06 -2.39
N LEU A 40 -3.96 6.47 -1.20
CA LEU A 40 -3.06 5.67 -0.38
C LEU A 40 -3.68 4.30 -0.07
N SER A 41 -4.94 4.28 0.35
CA SER A 41 -5.66 3.03 0.63
C SER A 41 -5.79 2.15 -0.60
N GLU A 42 -6.10 2.73 -1.75
CA GLU A 42 -6.18 2.02 -3.04
C GLU A 42 -4.84 1.39 -3.42
N ASN A 43 -3.75 2.14 -3.33
CA ASN A 43 -2.39 1.67 -3.61
C ASN A 43 -1.98 0.51 -2.69
N TYR A 44 -2.35 0.56 -1.40
CA TYR A 44 -2.15 -0.56 -0.49
C TYR A 44 -2.95 -1.80 -0.92
N SER A 45 -4.23 -1.64 -1.28
CA SER A 45 -5.04 -2.77 -1.78
C SER A 45 -4.45 -3.39 -3.05
N ARG A 46 -3.97 -2.56 -3.99
CA ARG A 46 -3.27 -3.02 -5.20
C ARG A 46 -1.96 -3.74 -4.85
N ALA A 47 -1.16 -3.22 -3.93
CA ALA A 47 0.07 -3.87 -3.49
C ALA A 47 -0.19 -5.26 -2.88
N VAL A 48 -1.23 -5.40 -2.05
CA VAL A 48 -1.63 -6.69 -1.48
C VAL A 48 -2.06 -7.65 -2.58
N PHE A 49 -2.84 -7.18 -3.55
CA PHE A 49 -3.28 -8.00 -4.68
C PHE A 49 -2.07 -8.52 -5.48
N HIS A 50 -1.15 -7.64 -5.86
CA HIS A 50 0.07 -8.01 -6.58
C HIS A 50 0.98 -8.96 -5.78
N ALA A 51 1.09 -8.75 -4.47
CA ALA A 51 1.85 -9.65 -3.60
C ALA A 51 1.27 -11.06 -3.63
N ARG A 52 -0.06 -11.18 -3.55
CA ARG A 52 -0.76 -12.47 -3.63
C ARG A 52 -0.64 -13.12 -4.99
N GLU A 53 -0.82 -12.35 -6.06
CA GLU A 53 -0.66 -12.83 -7.44
C GLU A 53 0.73 -13.43 -7.65
N LYS A 54 1.80 -12.69 -7.30
CA LYS A 54 3.17 -13.19 -7.41
C LYS A 54 3.40 -14.40 -6.52
N MET A 55 2.82 -14.41 -5.32
CA MET A 55 2.95 -15.52 -4.40
C MET A 55 2.33 -16.80 -4.97
N GLU A 56 1.12 -16.71 -5.52
CA GLU A 56 0.43 -17.82 -6.16
C GLU A 56 1.19 -18.34 -7.39
N GLU A 57 1.71 -17.44 -8.23
CA GLU A 57 2.57 -17.80 -9.36
C GLU A 57 3.80 -18.62 -8.92
N LEU A 58 4.50 -18.17 -7.87
CA LEU A 58 5.66 -18.88 -7.34
C LEU A 58 5.26 -20.23 -6.74
N LEU A 59 4.14 -20.31 -6.02
CA LEU A 59 3.67 -21.55 -5.38
C LEU A 59 3.27 -22.62 -6.40
N VAL A 60 2.70 -22.24 -7.55
CA VAL A 60 2.31 -23.16 -8.64
C VAL A 60 3.52 -23.67 -9.42
N SER A 61 4.65 -22.95 -9.42
CA SER A 61 5.86 -23.40 -10.10
C SER A 61 6.33 -24.79 -9.60
N GLN A 62 6.54 -25.72 -10.53
CA GLN A 62 6.94 -27.10 -10.23
C GLN A 62 8.41 -27.23 -9.81
N LYS A 63 9.27 -26.30 -10.23
CA LYS A 63 10.71 -26.29 -9.92
C LYS A 63 11.01 -25.09 -9.05
N MET A 64 10.99 -25.27 -7.73
CA MET A 64 11.50 -24.26 -6.81
C MET A 64 13.01 -24.41 -6.67
N ALA A 65 13.72 -23.40 -7.15
CA ALA A 65 15.14 -23.23 -6.89
C ALA A 65 15.32 -22.08 -5.88
N PRO A 66 16.20 -22.23 -4.88
CA PRO A 66 16.62 -21.11 -4.05
C PRO A 66 17.19 -19.98 -4.90
N GLY A 67 16.88 -18.75 -4.55
CA GLY A 67 17.33 -17.58 -5.30
C GLY A 67 16.50 -16.34 -5.05
N GLU A 68 16.94 -15.25 -5.67
CA GLU A 68 16.21 -14.00 -5.72
C GLU A 68 15.65 -13.78 -7.13
N LEU A 69 14.43 -13.30 -7.20
CA LEU A 69 13.74 -12.91 -8.42
C LEU A 69 13.27 -11.48 -8.24
N GLU A 70 13.35 -10.67 -9.29
CA GLU A 70 12.84 -9.30 -9.25
C GLU A 70 12.22 -8.91 -10.57
N GLY A 71 11.34 -7.91 -10.52
CA GLY A 71 10.66 -7.42 -11.70
C GLY A 71 9.72 -6.27 -11.40
N ARG A 72 8.85 -5.99 -12.35
CA ARG A 72 7.83 -4.95 -12.25
C ARG A 72 6.51 -5.51 -12.74
N PHE A 73 5.41 -5.03 -12.15
CA PHE A 73 4.06 -5.29 -12.67
C PHE A 73 3.70 -4.24 -13.71
N ASP A 74 4.03 -2.98 -13.41
CA ASP A 74 3.83 -1.81 -14.24
C ASP A 74 4.92 -0.76 -13.91
N ASP A 75 4.71 0.50 -14.30
CA ASP A 75 5.64 1.60 -14.00
C ASP A 75 5.64 2.01 -12.51
N GLU A 76 4.60 1.65 -11.76
CA GLU A 76 4.35 2.09 -10.38
C GLU A 76 4.81 1.04 -9.35
N PHE A 77 4.58 -0.26 -9.62
CA PHE A 77 4.83 -1.36 -8.71
C PHE A 77 6.00 -2.22 -9.14
N ARG A 78 7.00 -2.31 -8.25
CA ARG A 78 8.16 -3.20 -8.37
C ARG A 78 8.07 -4.32 -7.35
N TRP A 79 8.49 -5.52 -7.74
CA TRP A 79 8.47 -6.67 -6.85
C TRP A 79 9.86 -7.30 -6.72
N LYS A 80 10.11 -7.87 -5.55
CA LYS A 80 11.27 -8.72 -5.27
C LYS A 80 10.77 -9.97 -4.53
N ALA A 81 11.17 -11.14 -4.99
CA ALA A 81 10.88 -12.40 -4.34
C ALA A 81 12.18 -13.08 -3.94
N GLU A 82 12.17 -13.72 -2.78
CA GLU A 82 13.30 -14.41 -2.21
C GLU A 82 12.86 -15.82 -1.79
N ILE A 83 13.52 -16.83 -2.33
CA ILE A 83 13.28 -18.25 -2.06
C ILE A 83 14.49 -18.81 -1.33
N ARG A 84 14.29 -19.29 -0.10
CA ARG A 84 15.34 -19.90 0.73
C ARG A 84 14.98 -21.34 1.04
N HIS A 85 15.95 -22.24 0.90
CA HIS A 85 15.83 -23.59 1.45
C HIS A 85 15.93 -23.52 2.98
N LEU A 86 15.02 -24.18 3.69
CA LEU A 86 15.12 -24.41 5.12
C LEU A 86 15.59 -25.84 5.34
N ASP A 87 16.78 -25.97 5.92
CA ASP A 87 17.26 -27.25 6.40
C ASP A 87 16.37 -27.68 7.57
N THR A 88 15.53 -28.69 7.34
CA THR A 88 14.67 -29.26 8.38
C THR A 88 15.57 -30.00 9.38
N ILE A 89 15.36 -29.74 10.68
CA ILE A 89 16.09 -30.42 11.77
C ILE A 89 15.98 -31.94 11.56
N LYS A 90 17.13 -32.63 11.59
CA LYS A 90 17.42 -34.03 11.19
C LYS A 90 16.49 -35.15 11.71
N ASP A 91 15.47 -34.85 12.51
CA ASP A 91 14.62 -35.84 13.17
C ASP A 91 13.28 -36.12 12.45
N SER A 92 12.94 -35.39 11.38
CA SER A 92 11.68 -35.56 10.64
C SER A 92 11.94 -35.93 9.19
N ASN A 93 11.80 -37.22 8.85
CA ASN A 93 11.73 -37.83 7.51
C ASN A 93 12.62 -37.19 6.40
N PRO A 94 13.72 -37.83 5.96
CA PRO A 94 14.73 -37.26 5.02
C PRO A 94 14.25 -37.04 3.57
N SER A 95 12.95 -37.06 3.30
CA SER A 95 12.36 -37.02 1.95
C SER A 95 11.53 -35.76 1.68
N THR A 96 11.66 -34.71 2.50
CA THR A 96 10.86 -33.49 2.36
C THR A 96 11.75 -32.24 2.38
N ASP A 97 11.72 -31.49 1.28
CA ASP A 97 12.41 -30.21 1.14
C ASP A 97 11.47 -29.08 1.57
N THR A 98 11.95 -28.18 2.43
CA THR A 98 11.15 -27.03 2.90
C THR A 98 11.73 -25.74 2.34
N PHE A 99 10.87 -24.88 1.81
CA PHE A 99 11.25 -23.60 1.25
C PHE A 99 10.49 -22.47 1.94
N ALA A 100 11.19 -21.43 2.38
CA ALA A 100 10.58 -20.15 2.73
C ALA A 100 10.60 -19.24 1.51
N ILE A 101 9.46 -18.62 1.23
CA ILE A 101 9.31 -17.69 0.13
C ILE A 101 8.82 -16.36 0.72
N ARG A 102 9.50 -15.28 0.38
CA ARG A 102 9.11 -13.91 0.71
C ARG A 102 8.89 -13.13 -0.57
N VAL A 103 7.77 -12.43 -0.66
CA VAL A 103 7.45 -11.51 -1.74
C VAL A 103 7.30 -10.11 -1.15
N GLU A 104 8.04 -9.18 -1.73
CA GLU A 104 8.07 -7.76 -1.38
C GLU A 104 7.57 -6.95 -2.57
N ILE A 105 6.58 -6.09 -2.34
CA ILE A 105 6.05 -5.13 -3.30
C ILE A 105 6.45 -3.73 -2.86
N ARG A 106 7.01 -2.94 -3.77
CA ARG A 106 7.45 -1.56 -3.55
C ARG A 106 6.82 -0.61 -4.55
N TRP A 107 6.32 0.52 -4.07
CA TRP A 107 5.75 1.61 -4.88
C TRP A 107 6.11 2.97 -4.27
N HIS A 108 5.81 4.05 -4.98
CA HIS A 108 6.04 5.42 -4.50
C HIS A 108 4.72 6.11 -4.20
N GLU A 109 4.64 6.82 -3.08
CA GLU A 109 3.53 7.70 -2.72
C GLU A 109 4.09 9.11 -2.55
N GLY A 110 4.00 9.94 -3.60
CA GLY A 110 4.75 11.20 -3.67
C GLY A 110 6.26 10.93 -3.68
N GLU A 111 6.99 11.53 -2.75
CA GLU A 111 8.44 11.29 -2.59
C GLU A 111 8.76 10.09 -1.69
N ALA A 112 7.78 9.57 -0.95
CA ALA A 112 7.99 8.49 -0.01
C ALA A 112 7.87 7.12 -0.69
N GLN A 113 8.88 6.28 -0.59
CA GLN A 113 8.79 4.89 -1.02
C GLN A 113 8.02 4.07 0.04
N LYS A 114 7.03 3.31 -0.41
CA LYS A 114 6.23 2.38 0.40
C LYS A 114 6.53 0.95 0.01
N ARG A 115 6.26 0.04 0.94
CA ARG A 115 6.55 -1.39 0.81
C ARG A 115 5.48 -2.22 1.52
N PHE A 116 5.18 -3.39 0.94
CA PHE A 116 4.33 -4.42 1.52
C PHE A 116 5.02 -5.78 1.34
N ASP A 117 4.96 -6.62 2.37
CA ASP A 117 5.63 -7.92 2.39
C ASP A 117 4.67 -9.03 2.77
N VAL A 118 4.79 -10.17 2.09
CA VAL A 118 4.13 -11.41 2.45
C VAL A 118 5.15 -12.55 2.41
N SER A 119 5.03 -13.50 3.34
CA SER A 119 5.89 -14.68 3.36
C SER A 119 5.09 -15.94 3.61
N THR A 120 5.52 -17.03 3.00
CA THR A 120 4.93 -18.36 3.17
C THR A 120 6.03 -19.41 3.26
N ILE A 121 5.66 -20.59 3.76
CA ILE A 121 6.50 -21.78 3.78
C ILE A 121 5.83 -22.83 2.89
N LYS A 122 6.56 -23.34 1.90
CA LYS A 122 6.13 -24.47 1.08
C LYS A 122 6.94 -25.70 1.45
N ILE A 123 6.22 -26.80 1.62
CA ILE A 123 6.77 -28.13 1.82
C ILE A 123 6.70 -28.86 0.47
N ALA A 124 7.82 -29.34 -0.04
CA ALA A 124 7.92 -30.09 -1.28
C ALA A 124 8.43 -31.50 -0.98
N GLN A 125 7.88 -32.51 -1.68
CA GLN A 125 8.45 -33.86 -1.60
C GLN A 125 9.75 -33.88 -2.40
N SER A 126 10.82 -34.37 -1.79
CA SER A 126 12.10 -34.53 -2.44
C SER A 126 11.95 -35.61 -3.52
N ALA A 127 12.22 -35.26 -4.78
CA ALA A 127 12.19 -36.22 -5.87
C ALA A 127 13.34 -37.21 -5.68
N LYS A 128 12.99 -38.47 -5.44
CA LYS A 128 13.94 -39.57 -5.26
C LYS A 128 14.75 -39.85 -6.52
#